data_AF-A0A3L7NWB9-F1
#
_entry.id   AF-A0A3L7NWB9-F1
#
_cell.length_a   1.000
_cell.length_b   1.000
_cell.length_c   1.000
_cell.angle_alpha   90.00
_cell.angle_beta   90.00
_cell.angle_gamma   90.00
#
_symmetry.space_group_name_H-M   'P 1'
#
loop_
_entity.id
_entity.type
_entity.pdbx_description
1 polymer ?
#
loop_
_entity_poly.entity_id
_entity_poly.type
_entity_poly.pdbx_seq_one_letter_code
_entity_poly.pdbx_strand_id
1 'polypeptide(L)'
;MGKIRRFFFVAVFLVPSLGTGQDPLKDDSFKEIQAKIIVANERTESLFRDRLREFDEWFRRDPQRAMNALDMAGKLIENDSTLNEKRKLVLKEQLGKKILVSKNGITQDAELSSGFKMKSLVATPGQESNILAQQQKIARELREVNNLRGSGRQVDADKRLGELAKQQHDNLAINAASKISGTSGLIREANTQRSRMGNSMIGAFKEVEVAGIPIIGDIVFPDDWAEKSKRRSSGARMTAKERSILTGLSNPMSITLDGEPLKYFLEKMEKQLGLPLVVDRQALDTAAVNLESPVTIRASNWSSRSVLKKVLADLGLSYIIKSEEVQITTQDAARETMVTRSYYIGDLLPNFGTSLAGLNNAYIDPYTKWNMANSAQMQYSQTLAGIIDSIKSQVDPNSWAPNGQGGIVFEPLSMSLIVKQTAEVHFMLGSTLR
;
A
#
# COMPACT_ATOMS: atom_id res chain seq x y z
N MET A 1 17.15 18.87 34.65
CA MET A 1 16.51 17.60 34.23
C MET A 1 15.48 17.92 33.16
N GLY A 2 15.76 17.62 31.89
CA GLY A 2 14.85 17.87 30.76
C GLY A 2 14.66 16.60 29.94
N LYS A 3 13.40 16.17 29.76
CA LYS A 3 13.02 14.98 28.99
C LYS A 3 12.95 15.33 27.50
N ILE A 4 13.69 14.60 26.66
CA ILE A 4 13.54 14.64 25.20
C ILE A 4 13.09 13.24 24.75
N ARG A 5 11.84 13.13 24.31
CA ARG A 5 11.28 11.96 23.61
C ARG A 5 11.84 11.94 22.18
N ARG A 6 12.45 10.84 21.76
CA ARG A 6 12.77 10.57 20.35
C ARG A 6 11.92 9.40 19.85
N PHE A 7 11.15 9.67 18.81
CA PHE A 7 10.29 8.73 18.09
C PHE A 7 11.17 7.77 17.25
N PHE A 8 10.90 6.47 17.36
CA PHE A 8 11.40 5.45 16.44
C PHE A 8 10.39 5.29 15.30
N PHE A 9 10.83 5.48 14.06
CA PHE A 9 10.09 5.08 12.86
C PHE A 9 10.70 3.76 12.37
N VAL A 10 9.94 2.67 12.52
CA VAL A 10 10.25 1.37 11.91
C VAL A 10 9.48 1.33 10.59
N ALA A 11 10.19 1.36 9.46
CA ALA A 11 9.58 1.20 8.15
C ALA A 11 9.56 -0.29 7.77
N VAL A 12 8.43 -0.93 8.03
CA VAL A 12 8.04 -2.24 7.47
C VAL A 12 7.53 -1.98 6.05
N PHE A 13 8.13 -2.63 5.05
CA PHE A 13 7.65 -2.57 3.66
C PHE A 13 6.42 -3.49 3.49
N LEU A 14 5.28 -3.01 3.96
CA LEU A 14 3.99 -3.31 3.33
C LEU A 14 3.85 -2.34 2.15
N VAL A 15 3.38 -2.79 0.99
CA VAL A 15 2.88 -1.84 -0.02
C VAL A 15 1.69 -1.11 0.63
N PRO A 16 1.77 0.19 0.95
CA PRO A 16 0.63 0.91 1.45
C PRO A 16 -0.24 1.23 0.24
N SER A 17 -1.50 0.77 0.24
CA SER A 17 -2.53 1.59 -0.37
C SER A 17 -2.50 2.93 0.37
N LEU A 18 -2.00 3.96 -0.29
CA LEU A 18 -2.00 5.33 0.24
C LEU A 18 -3.44 5.84 0.26
N GLY A 19 -4.17 5.45 1.30
CA GLY A 19 -5.31 6.22 1.81
C GLY A 19 -4.76 7.45 2.53
N THR A 20 -4.56 8.53 1.79
CA THR A 20 -4.46 9.84 2.42
C THR A 20 -5.88 10.35 2.63
N GLY A 21 -6.26 10.60 3.87
CA GLY A 21 -7.47 11.32 4.19
C GLY A 21 -7.37 12.73 3.62
N GLN A 22 -8.12 13.00 2.56
CA GLN A 22 -8.47 14.34 2.12
C GLN A 22 -9.98 14.36 1.87
N ASP A 23 -10.60 15.46 2.30
CA ASP A 23 -12.00 15.81 2.10
C ASP A 23 -12.55 15.33 0.75
N PRO A 24 -13.72 14.67 0.70
CA PRO A 24 -14.32 14.19 -0.56
C PRO A 24 -14.87 15.31 -1.47
N LEU A 25 -14.49 16.58 -1.24
CA LEU A 25 -15.04 17.76 -1.94
C LEU A 25 -14.00 18.74 -2.49
N LYS A 26 -12.73 18.34 -2.66
CA LYS A 26 -11.75 19.16 -3.41
C LYS A 26 -11.04 18.33 -4.47
N ASP A 27 -11.61 18.39 -5.68
CA ASP A 27 -10.92 18.69 -6.93
C ASP A 27 -9.40 18.36 -6.93
N ASP A 28 -9.03 17.17 -7.42
CA ASP A 28 -8.17 16.98 -8.62
C ASP A 28 -7.54 15.56 -8.70
N SER A 29 -8.34 14.50 -8.57
CA SER A 29 -7.88 13.11 -8.74
C SER A 29 -7.20 12.87 -10.10
N PHE A 30 -7.55 13.68 -11.10
CA PHE A 30 -6.92 13.66 -12.42
C PHE A 30 -5.47 14.16 -12.38
N LYS A 31 -5.18 15.28 -11.69
CA LYS A 31 -3.79 15.75 -11.50
C LYS A 31 -2.94 14.75 -10.73
N GLU A 32 -3.52 14.04 -9.76
CA GLU A 32 -2.78 13.02 -9.00
C GLU A 32 -2.39 11.81 -9.89
N ILE A 33 -3.30 11.37 -10.76
CA ILE A 33 -3.02 10.29 -11.74
C ILE A 33 -1.98 10.75 -12.75
N GLN A 34 -2.07 11.99 -13.25
CA GLN A 34 -1.05 12.57 -14.15
C GLN A 34 0.32 12.66 -13.48
N ALA A 35 0.38 13.08 -12.23
CA ALA A 35 1.63 13.13 -11.46
C ALA A 35 2.25 11.73 -11.29
N LYS A 36 1.44 10.70 -11.03
CA LYS A 36 1.91 9.31 -10.92
C LYS A 36 2.47 8.79 -12.26
N ILE A 37 1.84 9.12 -13.38
CA ILE A 37 2.33 8.76 -14.72
C ILE A 37 3.65 9.48 -15.03
N ILE A 38 3.79 10.76 -14.66
CA ILE A 38 5.04 11.52 -14.83
C ILE A 38 6.17 10.89 -14.03
N VAL A 39 5.94 10.57 -12.75
CA VAL A 39 6.96 9.94 -11.88
C VAL A 39 7.35 8.55 -12.38
N ALA A 40 6.40 7.76 -12.89
CA ALA A 40 6.68 6.46 -13.51
C ALA A 40 7.55 6.61 -14.77
N ASN A 41 7.22 7.57 -15.64
CA ASN A 41 7.99 7.88 -16.84
C ASN A 41 9.43 8.35 -16.51
N GLU A 42 9.58 9.25 -15.53
CA GLU A 42 10.89 9.73 -15.09
C GLU A 42 11.76 8.61 -14.50
N ARG A 43 11.14 7.67 -13.78
CA ARG A 43 11.82 6.50 -13.24
C ARG A 43 12.32 5.59 -14.35
N THR A 44 11.51 5.27 -15.35
CA THR A 44 11.92 4.45 -16.50
C THR A 44 13.05 5.11 -17.28
N GLU A 45 12.99 6.44 -17.46
CA GLU A 45 14.08 7.19 -18.08
C GLU A 45 15.37 7.20 -17.26
N SER A 46 15.27 7.28 -15.93
CA SER A 46 16.45 7.19 -15.06
C SER A 46 17.11 5.82 -15.18
N LEU A 47 16.32 4.75 -15.11
CA LEU A 47 16.82 3.38 -15.27
C LEU A 47 17.42 3.16 -16.66
N PHE A 48 16.81 3.71 -17.71
CA PHE A 48 17.36 3.69 -19.06
C PHE A 48 18.72 4.40 -19.16
N ARG A 49 18.85 5.60 -18.57
CA ARG A 49 20.13 6.35 -18.52
C ARG A 49 21.22 5.60 -17.75
N ASP A 50 20.86 4.93 -16.66
CA ASP A 50 21.80 4.13 -15.88
C ASP A 50 22.32 2.93 -16.68
N ARG A 51 21.49 2.29 -17.51
CA ARG A 51 21.94 1.22 -18.43
C ARG A 51 22.84 1.73 -19.53
N LEU A 52 22.60 2.93 -20.06
CA LEU A 52 23.51 3.55 -21.02
C LEU A 52 24.86 3.91 -20.39
N ARG A 53 24.88 4.35 -19.13
CA ARG A 53 26.11 4.58 -18.38
C ARG A 53 26.86 3.27 -18.12
N GLU A 54 26.15 2.21 -17.72
CA GLU A 54 26.74 0.88 -17.53
C GLU A 54 27.37 0.37 -18.85
N PHE A 55 26.69 0.58 -19.98
CA PHE A 55 27.30 0.31 -21.29
C PHE A 55 28.62 1.08 -21.47
N ASP A 56 28.66 2.40 -21.24
CA ASP A 56 29.88 3.20 -21.46
C ASP A 56 31.04 2.78 -20.54
N GLU A 57 30.73 2.37 -19.30
CA GLU A 57 31.72 1.89 -18.33
C GLU A 57 32.33 0.55 -18.72
N TRP A 58 31.50 -0.36 -19.25
CA TRP A 58 31.92 -1.72 -19.58
C TRP A 58 32.33 -1.91 -21.03
N PHE A 59 31.98 -1.02 -21.96
CA PHE A 59 32.20 -1.20 -23.39
C PHE A 59 33.68 -1.47 -23.75
N ARG A 60 34.62 -0.81 -23.06
CA ARG A 60 36.07 -1.01 -23.28
C ARG A 60 36.68 -2.19 -22.50
N ARG A 61 35.96 -2.73 -21.50
CA ARG A 61 36.48 -3.73 -20.56
C ARG A 61 35.88 -5.11 -20.79
N ASP A 62 34.59 -5.16 -21.10
CA ASP A 62 33.80 -6.36 -21.36
C ASP A 62 32.66 -6.01 -22.34
N PRO A 63 32.89 -6.18 -23.66
CA PRO A 63 31.91 -5.85 -24.69
C PRO A 63 30.60 -6.64 -24.57
N GLN A 64 30.66 -7.90 -24.11
CA GLN A 64 29.49 -8.75 -23.98
C GLN A 64 28.57 -8.25 -22.87
N ARG A 65 29.15 -7.90 -21.72
CA ARG A 65 28.41 -7.29 -20.60
C ARG A 65 27.82 -5.94 -20.99
N ALA A 66 28.54 -5.14 -21.76
CA ALA A 66 28.03 -3.87 -22.28
C ALA A 66 26.82 -4.08 -23.22
N MET A 67 26.87 -5.06 -24.13
CA MET A 67 25.72 -5.36 -25.00
C MET A 67 24.49 -5.82 -24.21
N ASN A 68 24.67 -6.62 -23.16
CA ASN A 68 23.58 -7.03 -22.29
C ASN A 68 22.89 -5.83 -21.61
N ALA A 69 23.64 -4.78 -21.25
CA ALA A 69 23.07 -3.56 -20.69
C ALA A 69 22.18 -2.81 -21.71
N LEU A 70 22.54 -2.80 -22.99
CA LEU A 70 21.71 -2.22 -24.06
C LEU A 70 20.45 -3.06 -24.34
N ASP A 71 20.55 -4.38 -24.30
CA ASP A 71 19.39 -5.27 -24.42
C ASP A 71 18.38 -5.05 -23.28
N MET A 72 18.88 -4.92 -22.04
CA MET A 72 18.05 -4.56 -20.88
C MET A 72 17.43 -3.16 -21.04
N ALA A 73 18.15 -2.19 -21.59
CA ALA A 73 17.62 -0.86 -21.89
C ALA A 73 16.47 -0.90 -22.93
N GLY A 74 16.56 -1.77 -23.94
CA GLY A 74 15.49 -2.02 -24.90
C GLY A 74 14.24 -2.62 -24.27
N LYS A 75 14.41 -3.66 -23.45
CA LYS A 75 13.31 -4.32 -22.72
C LYS A 75 12.58 -3.39 -21.76
N LEU A 76 13.28 -2.43 -21.14
CA LEU A 76 12.65 -1.40 -20.30
C LEU A 76 11.68 -0.50 -21.09
N ILE A 77 11.99 -0.18 -22.35
CA ILE A 77 11.11 0.64 -23.21
C ILE A 77 9.92 -0.18 -23.72
N GLU A 78 10.13 -1.46 -24.04
CA GLU A 78 9.11 -2.34 -24.61
C GLU A 78 8.06 -2.77 -23.58
N ASN A 79 8.48 -3.02 -22.35
CA ASN A 79 7.58 -3.51 -21.29
C ASN A 79 6.85 -2.38 -20.53
N ASP A 80 7.16 -1.12 -20.80
CA ASP A 80 6.52 0.02 -20.14
C ASP A 80 5.26 0.48 -20.90
N SER A 81 4.09 0.30 -20.28
CA SER A 81 2.79 0.72 -20.81
C SER A 81 2.44 2.19 -20.52
N THR A 82 3.22 2.88 -19.69
CA THR A 82 2.98 4.26 -19.23
C THR A 82 3.68 5.32 -20.10
N LEU A 83 4.71 4.93 -20.84
CA LEU A 83 5.40 5.79 -21.80
C LEU A 83 4.55 6.07 -23.05
N ASN A 84 4.42 7.35 -23.42
CA ASN A 84 3.82 7.77 -24.69
C ASN A 84 4.66 7.31 -25.90
N GLU A 85 4.02 6.90 -26.99
CA GLU A 85 4.62 6.50 -28.27
C GLU A 85 5.68 7.47 -28.80
N LYS A 86 5.44 8.79 -28.72
CA LYS A 86 6.44 9.78 -29.12
C LYS A 86 7.73 9.67 -28.30
N ARG A 87 7.63 9.37 -26.99
CA ARG A 87 8.78 9.26 -26.10
C ARG A 87 9.50 7.92 -26.28
N LYS A 88 8.76 6.84 -26.48
CA LYS A 88 9.31 5.53 -26.86
C LYS A 88 10.17 5.62 -28.12
N LEU A 89 9.71 6.35 -29.14
CA LEU A 89 10.47 6.57 -30.37
C LEU A 89 11.80 7.28 -30.11
N VAL A 90 11.83 8.34 -29.29
CA VAL A 90 13.07 9.05 -28.94
C VAL A 90 14.06 8.15 -28.19
N LEU A 91 13.58 7.36 -27.23
CA LEU A 91 14.44 6.45 -26.46
C LEU A 91 14.96 5.29 -27.34
N LYS A 92 14.12 4.77 -28.25
CA LYS A 92 14.54 3.76 -29.25
C LYS A 92 15.56 4.33 -30.24
N GLU A 93 15.44 5.58 -30.64
CA GLU A 93 16.42 6.26 -31.50
C GLU A 93 17.76 6.44 -30.78
N GLN A 94 17.75 6.83 -29.50
CA GLN A 94 18.96 6.93 -28.67
C GLN A 94 19.64 5.57 -28.49
N LEU A 95 18.85 4.53 -28.23
CA LEU A 95 19.35 3.15 -28.13
C LEU A 95 19.94 2.68 -29.47
N GLY A 96 19.24 2.92 -30.57
CA GLY A 96 19.68 2.58 -31.93
C GLY A 96 20.99 3.27 -32.32
N LYS A 97 21.15 4.57 -31.99
CA LYS A 97 22.41 5.30 -32.18
C LYS A 97 23.54 4.68 -31.36
N LYS A 98 23.28 4.29 -30.11
CA LYS A 98 24.28 3.66 -29.23
C LYS A 98 24.72 2.29 -29.75
N ILE A 99 23.78 1.48 -30.24
CA ILE A 99 24.04 0.18 -30.90
C ILE A 99 24.81 0.37 -32.21
N LEU A 100 24.50 1.42 -32.99
CA LEU A 100 25.23 1.71 -34.22
C LEU A 100 26.68 2.13 -33.94
N VAL A 101 26.89 3.01 -32.96
CA VAL A 101 28.22 3.42 -32.49
C VAL A 101 28.99 2.23 -31.92
N SER A 102 28.33 1.31 -31.22
CA SER A 102 28.99 0.10 -30.70
C SER A 102 29.45 -0.82 -31.82
N LYS A 103 28.60 -1.06 -32.84
CA LYS A 103 28.94 -1.86 -34.02
C LYS A 103 30.08 -1.26 -34.82
N ASN A 104 30.15 0.07 -34.93
CA ASN A 104 31.23 0.75 -35.66
C ASN A 104 32.53 0.85 -34.84
N GLY A 105 32.46 1.03 -33.52
CA GLY A 105 33.62 1.10 -32.63
C GLY A 105 34.36 -0.23 -32.48
N ILE A 106 33.62 -1.36 -32.47
CA ILE A 106 34.20 -2.71 -32.47
C ILE A 106 35.03 -2.97 -33.75
N THR A 107 34.65 -2.37 -34.87
CA THR A 107 35.35 -2.52 -36.16
C THR A 107 36.59 -1.61 -36.28
N GLN A 108 36.60 -0.47 -35.58
CA GLN A 108 37.66 0.54 -35.70
C GLN A 108 38.79 0.34 -34.67
N ASP A 109 38.50 -0.19 -33.48
CA ASP A 109 39.50 -0.46 -32.44
C ASP A 109 40.42 -1.66 -32.75
N ALA A 110 40.07 -2.48 -33.75
CA ALA A 110 40.93 -3.55 -34.27
C ALA A 110 42.11 -3.02 -35.12
N GLU A 111 42.04 -1.80 -35.64
CA GLU A 111 43.11 -1.18 -36.46
C GLU A 111 43.95 -0.14 -35.69
N LEU A 112 43.43 0.44 -34.60
CA LEU A 112 44.05 1.55 -33.87
C LEU A 112 44.92 1.17 -32.66
N SER A 113 45.08 -0.12 -32.36
CA SER A 113 46.00 -0.60 -31.31
C SER A 113 47.50 -0.47 -31.66
N SER A 114 47.84 0.19 -32.78
CA SER A 114 49.21 0.29 -33.32
C SER A 114 49.86 1.69 -33.25
N GLY A 115 49.30 2.66 -32.51
CA GLY A 115 49.93 3.98 -32.43
C GLY A 115 49.52 4.87 -31.27
N PHE A 116 50.26 4.81 -30.16
CA PHE A 116 50.25 5.90 -29.16
C PHE A 116 51.69 6.33 -28.83
N LYS A 117 52.13 7.45 -29.41
CA LYS A 117 53.32 8.19 -28.99
C LYS A 117 52.89 9.26 -27.98
N MET A 118 53.48 9.21 -26.79
CA MET A 118 53.29 10.20 -25.72
C MET A 118 54.06 11.48 -26.05
N LYS A 119 53.39 12.63 -26.08
CA LYS A 119 54.02 13.95 -26.28
C LYS A 119 54.54 14.47 -24.95
N SER A 120 55.85 14.46 -24.75
CA SER A 120 56.50 15.04 -23.57
C SER A 120 56.48 16.57 -23.65
N LEU A 121 55.95 17.21 -22.61
CA LEU A 121 56.07 18.65 -22.41
C LEU A 121 57.47 18.94 -21.81
N VAL A 122 58.26 19.76 -22.52
CA VAL A 122 59.61 20.19 -22.11
C VAL A 122 59.49 21.27 -21.04
N ALA A 123 60.05 21.05 -19.86
CA ALA A 123 60.13 22.02 -18.76
C ALA A 123 61.46 22.79 -18.79
N THR A 124 61.44 24.06 -18.38
CA THR A 124 62.59 24.98 -18.41
C THR A 124 63.45 24.84 -17.14
N PRO A 125 64.81 24.89 -17.21
CA PRO A 125 65.71 24.35 -16.15
C PRO A 125 65.85 25.14 -14.82
N GLY A 126 64.91 26.03 -14.47
CA GLY A 126 64.97 26.83 -13.23
C GLY A 126 63.82 26.62 -12.26
N GLN A 127 62.70 26.04 -12.71
CA GLN A 127 61.49 25.81 -11.89
C GLN A 127 61.34 24.35 -11.43
N GLU A 128 62.11 23.41 -11.99
CA GLU A 128 62.05 21.98 -11.66
C GLU A 128 62.43 21.69 -10.20
N SER A 129 63.46 22.33 -9.64
CA SER A 129 63.92 22.03 -8.27
C SER A 129 62.87 22.36 -7.21
N ASN A 130 62.17 23.49 -7.34
CA ASN A 130 61.09 23.88 -6.44
C ASN A 130 59.82 23.04 -6.62
N ILE A 131 59.47 22.71 -7.86
CA ILE A 131 58.32 21.84 -8.16
C ILE A 131 58.56 20.41 -7.64
N LEU A 132 59.77 19.87 -7.81
CA LEU A 132 60.17 18.55 -7.30
C LEU A 132 60.18 18.51 -5.78
N ALA A 133 60.68 19.56 -5.11
CA ALA A 133 60.66 19.66 -3.66
C ALA A 133 59.22 19.70 -3.12
N GLN A 134 58.31 20.42 -3.78
CA GLN A 134 56.90 20.50 -3.43
C GLN A 134 56.21 19.14 -3.64
N GLN A 135 56.45 18.45 -4.76
CA GLN A 135 55.95 17.10 -5.03
C GLN A 135 56.44 16.07 -4.00
N GLN A 136 57.72 16.14 -3.61
CA GLN A 136 58.27 15.26 -2.57
C GLN A 136 57.65 15.52 -1.19
N LYS A 137 57.30 16.77 -0.87
CA LYS A 137 56.58 17.12 0.35
C LYS A 137 55.17 16.52 0.36
N ILE A 138 54.41 16.71 -0.71
CA ILE A 138 53.05 16.15 -0.88
C ILE A 138 53.08 14.62 -0.80
N ALA A 139 54.07 13.98 -1.42
CA ALA A 139 54.23 12.53 -1.38
C ALA A 139 54.48 12.01 0.05
N ARG A 140 55.22 12.76 0.88
CA ARG A 140 55.43 12.39 2.30
C ARG A 140 54.15 12.55 3.12
N GLU A 141 53.42 13.64 2.92
CA GLU A 141 52.14 13.91 3.61
C GLU A 141 51.07 12.86 3.26
N LEU A 142 50.97 12.45 2.00
CA LEU A 142 50.04 11.39 1.58
C LEU A 142 50.46 10.00 2.07
N ARG A 143 51.76 9.72 2.21
CA ARG A 143 52.25 8.49 2.86
C ARG A 143 51.88 8.44 4.34
N GLU A 144 51.95 9.57 5.04
CA GLU A 144 51.49 9.68 6.43
C GLU A 144 50.00 9.31 6.54
N VAL A 145 49.15 9.88 5.67
CA VAL A 145 47.72 9.53 5.59
C VAL A 145 47.53 8.03 5.30
N ASN A 146 48.33 7.46 4.40
CA ASN A 146 48.23 6.03 4.08
C ASN A 146 48.67 5.12 5.25
N ASN A 147 49.69 5.53 6.02
CA ASN A 147 50.13 4.82 7.21
C ASN A 147 49.08 4.88 8.34
N LEU A 148 48.41 6.02 8.51
CA LEU A 148 47.28 6.15 9.43
C LEU A 148 46.11 5.23 9.03
N ARG A 149 45.86 5.07 7.72
CA ARG A 149 44.88 4.08 7.22
C ARG A 149 45.31 2.64 7.47
N GLY A 150 46.57 2.31 7.20
CA GLY A 150 47.13 0.97 7.41
C GLY A 150 47.13 0.53 8.88
N SER A 151 47.18 1.48 9.82
CA SER A 151 47.11 1.24 11.26
C SER A 151 45.69 1.22 11.83
N GLY A 152 44.65 1.27 10.97
CA GLY A 152 43.24 1.25 11.41
C GLY A 152 42.71 2.58 11.97
N ARG A 153 43.55 3.63 12.03
CA ARG A 153 43.19 4.98 12.51
C ARG A 153 42.55 5.81 11.39
N GLN A 154 41.44 5.32 10.87
CA GLN A 154 40.77 5.90 9.70
C GLN A 154 40.28 7.33 9.93
N VAL A 155 39.70 7.61 11.10
CA VAL A 155 39.17 8.95 11.44
C VAL A 155 40.28 9.99 11.46
N ASP A 156 41.45 9.63 11.99
CA ASP A 156 42.63 10.50 12.03
C ASP A 156 43.19 10.73 10.62
N ALA A 157 43.22 9.67 9.79
CA ALA A 157 43.64 9.77 8.40
C ALA A 157 42.72 10.69 7.58
N ASP A 158 41.40 10.59 7.75
CA ASP A 158 40.41 11.41 7.06
C ASP A 158 40.48 12.87 7.53
N LYS A 159 40.69 13.11 8.83
CA LYS A 159 40.90 14.45 9.37
C LYS A 159 42.17 15.10 8.80
N ARG A 160 43.29 14.36 8.80
CA ARG A 160 44.57 14.82 8.24
C ARG A 160 44.45 15.13 6.75
N LEU A 161 43.76 14.28 5.99
CA LEU A 161 43.51 14.50 4.58
C LEU A 161 42.60 15.71 4.32
N GLY A 162 41.60 15.94 5.18
CA GLY A 162 40.76 17.14 5.13
C GLY A 162 41.51 18.43 5.45
N GLU A 163 42.48 18.40 6.36
CA GLU A 163 43.39 19.52 6.64
C GLU A 163 44.29 19.81 5.42
N LEU A 164 44.86 18.78 4.79
CA LEU A 164 45.66 18.91 3.58
C LEU A 164 44.84 19.48 2.40
N ALA A 165 43.59 19.04 2.23
CA ALA A 165 42.68 19.54 1.20
C ALA A 165 42.31 21.03 1.39
N LYS A 166 42.29 21.53 2.63
CA LYS A 166 42.07 22.96 2.92
C LYS A 166 43.31 23.81 2.63
N GLN A 167 44.50 23.27 2.88
CA GLN A 167 45.77 23.99 2.67
C GLN A 167 46.21 24.00 1.19
N GLN A 168 45.84 22.97 0.43
CA GLN A 168 46.32 22.76 -0.95
C GLN A 168 45.16 22.40 -1.88
N HIS A 169 44.22 23.33 -2.05
CA HIS A 169 42.97 23.12 -2.78
C HIS A 169 43.18 22.70 -4.25
N ASP A 170 44.20 23.23 -4.92
CA ASP A 170 44.43 23.03 -6.36
C ASP A 170 45.26 21.77 -6.68
N ASN A 171 45.62 20.97 -5.66
CA ASN A 171 46.47 19.81 -5.83
C ASN A 171 45.68 18.56 -6.25
N LEU A 172 45.91 18.10 -7.49
CA LEU A 172 45.25 16.94 -8.08
C LEU A 172 45.38 15.64 -7.25
N ALA A 173 46.53 15.40 -6.61
CA ALA A 173 46.77 14.18 -5.84
C ALA A 173 45.95 14.17 -4.53
N ILE A 174 45.83 15.32 -3.86
CA ILE A 174 45.05 15.48 -2.62
C ILE A 174 43.54 15.39 -2.93
N ASN A 175 43.10 15.97 -4.05
CA ASN A 175 41.72 15.89 -4.51
C ASN A 175 41.33 14.45 -4.89
N ALA A 176 42.20 13.71 -5.57
CA ALA A 176 41.99 12.29 -5.85
C ALA A 176 41.92 11.46 -4.57
N ALA A 177 42.84 11.67 -3.63
CA ALA A 177 42.86 10.97 -2.35
C ALA A 177 41.59 11.24 -1.52
N SER A 178 41.08 12.47 -1.53
CA SER A 178 39.86 12.88 -0.82
C SER A 178 38.61 12.21 -1.39
N LYS A 179 38.50 12.15 -2.73
CA LYS A 179 37.41 11.42 -3.40
C LYS A 179 37.43 9.92 -3.08
N ILE A 180 38.62 9.31 -3.08
CA ILE A 180 38.81 7.90 -2.71
C ILE A 180 38.42 7.66 -1.23
N SER A 181 38.74 8.58 -0.32
CA SER A 181 38.30 8.47 1.08
C SER A 181 36.78 8.46 1.19
N GLY A 182 36.12 9.44 0.56
CA GLY A 182 34.66 9.56 0.58
C GLY A 182 33.96 8.33 0.02
N THR A 183 34.41 7.80 -1.12
CA THR A 183 33.83 6.59 -1.72
C THR A 183 34.08 5.35 -0.87
N SER A 184 35.27 5.21 -0.28
CA SER A 184 35.58 4.08 0.61
C SER A 184 34.73 4.08 1.89
N GLY A 185 34.41 5.25 2.44
CA GLY A 185 33.51 5.41 3.58
C GLY A 185 32.09 4.95 3.26
N LEU A 186 31.55 5.40 2.12
CA LEU A 186 30.22 5.00 1.64
C LEU A 186 30.10 3.50 1.40
N ILE A 187 31.13 2.85 0.83
CA ILE A 187 31.16 1.40 0.61
C ILE A 187 31.15 0.63 1.94
N ARG A 188 31.91 1.09 2.93
CA ARG A 188 31.93 0.48 4.27
C ARG A 188 30.57 0.61 4.96
N GLU A 189 29.98 1.80 4.93
CA GLU A 189 28.65 2.02 5.48
C GLU A 189 27.63 1.11 4.80
N ALA A 190 27.61 1.07 3.46
CA ALA A 190 26.74 0.18 2.70
C ALA A 190 26.94 -1.30 3.09
N ASN A 191 28.19 -1.76 3.27
CA ASN A 191 28.49 -3.12 3.70
C ASN A 191 28.01 -3.41 5.13
N THR A 192 28.17 -2.46 6.06
CA THR A 192 27.67 -2.61 7.44
C THR A 192 26.14 -2.64 7.48
N GLN A 193 25.48 -1.78 6.70
CA GLN A 193 24.02 -1.77 6.58
C GLN A 193 23.51 -3.08 5.96
N ARG A 194 24.17 -3.57 4.91
CA ARG A 194 23.85 -4.87 4.30
C ARG A 194 23.99 -6.02 5.29
N SER A 195 25.06 -6.04 6.11
CA SER A 195 25.26 -7.08 7.13
C SER A 195 24.20 -7.02 8.24
N ARG A 196 23.88 -5.81 8.72
CA ARG A 196 22.78 -5.62 9.70
C ARG A 196 21.45 -6.09 9.14
N MET A 197 21.12 -5.69 7.92
CA MET A 197 19.90 -6.12 7.24
C MET A 197 19.84 -7.65 7.10
N GLY A 198 20.95 -8.28 6.70
CA GLY A 198 21.05 -9.74 6.61
C GLY A 198 20.77 -10.43 7.94
N ASN A 199 21.41 -9.98 9.03
CA ASN A 199 21.21 -10.55 10.37
C ASN A 199 19.78 -10.35 10.87
N SER A 200 19.21 -9.15 10.70
CA SER A 200 17.82 -8.87 11.07
C SER A 200 16.83 -9.72 10.29
N MET A 201 17.07 -9.91 8.99
CA MET A 201 16.21 -10.73 8.13
C MET A 201 16.25 -12.21 8.51
N ILE A 202 17.43 -12.74 8.88
CA ILE A 202 17.55 -14.10 9.43
C ILE A 202 16.73 -14.25 10.72
N GLY A 203 16.79 -13.26 11.61
CA GLY A 203 15.99 -13.25 12.85
C GLY A 203 14.49 -13.28 12.58
N ALA A 204 14.01 -12.43 11.68
CA ALA A 204 12.60 -12.39 11.29
C ALA A 204 12.11 -13.70 10.67
N PHE A 205 12.91 -14.31 9.77
CA PHE A 205 12.56 -15.60 9.18
C PHE A 205 12.51 -16.73 10.21
N LYS A 206 13.41 -16.71 11.20
CA LYS A 206 13.37 -17.69 12.29
C LYS A 206 12.08 -17.58 13.11
N GLU A 207 11.60 -16.37 13.39
CA GLU A 207 10.34 -16.17 14.11
C GLU A 207 9.13 -16.71 13.32
N VAL A 208 9.10 -16.46 12.01
CA VAL A 208 8.08 -17.02 11.10
C VAL A 208 8.14 -18.54 11.07
N GLU A 209 9.35 -19.13 11.01
CA GLU A 209 9.54 -20.58 11.00
C GLU A 209 9.04 -21.20 12.31
N VAL A 210 9.34 -20.59 13.46
CA VAL A 210 8.84 -21.02 14.78
C VAL A 210 7.31 -20.93 14.87
N ALA A 211 6.71 -19.85 14.37
CA ALA A 211 5.25 -19.71 14.32
C ALA A 211 4.59 -20.69 13.35
N GLY A 212 5.32 -21.11 12.31
CA GLY A 212 4.91 -22.10 11.32
C GLY A 212 5.07 -23.54 11.78
N ILE A 213 5.71 -23.81 12.93
CA ILE A 213 5.73 -25.14 13.52
C ILE A 213 4.28 -25.47 13.93
N PRO A 214 3.62 -26.43 13.28
CA PRO A 214 2.27 -26.79 13.65
C PRO A 214 2.26 -27.27 15.10
N ILE A 215 1.32 -26.78 15.90
CA ILE A 215 1.11 -27.28 17.25
C ILE A 215 0.64 -28.73 17.11
N ILE A 216 1.50 -29.68 17.44
CA ILE A 216 1.15 -31.11 17.47
C ILE A 216 0.50 -31.37 18.84
N GLY A 217 -0.82 -31.21 18.91
CA GLY A 217 -1.62 -31.41 20.13
C GLY A 217 -2.91 -30.60 20.12
N ASP A 218 -3.71 -30.71 21.19
CA ASP A 218 -4.92 -29.92 21.36
C ASP A 218 -4.58 -28.43 21.53
N ILE A 219 -5.37 -27.56 20.91
CA ILE A 219 -5.23 -26.11 21.08
C ILE A 219 -5.66 -25.76 22.50
N VAL A 220 -4.69 -25.53 23.39
CA VAL A 220 -4.95 -25.06 24.76
C VAL A 220 -5.00 -23.53 24.75
N PHE A 221 -6.21 -22.98 24.81
CA PHE A 221 -6.39 -21.55 25.02
C PHE A 221 -5.98 -21.15 26.44
N PRO A 222 -5.58 -19.88 26.68
CA PRO A 222 -5.37 -19.38 28.03
C PRO A 222 -6.60 -19.55 28.92
N ASP A 223 -6.41 -19.77 30.22
CA ASP A 223 -7.50 -20.00 31.19
C ASP A 223 -8.54 -18.86 31.21
N ASP A 224 -8.12 -17.64 30.88
CA ASP A 224 -8.97 -16.45 30.83
C ASP A 224 -9.61 -16.19 29.45
N TRP A 225 -9.49 -17.14 28.50
CA TRP A 225 -10.03 -17.02 27.14
C TRP A 225 -11.55 -16.86 27.13
N ALA A 226 -12.26 -17.58 28.00
CA ALA A 226 -13.72 -17.46 28.13
C ALA A 226 -14.13 -16.05 28.59
N GLU A 227 -13.36 -15.46 29.51
CA GLU A 227 -13.62 -14.11 30.02
C GLU A 227 -13.25 -13.04 28.98
N LYS A 228 -12.11 -13.19 28.28
CA LYS A 228 -11.75 -12.32 27.14
C LYS A 228 -12.80 -12.41 26.03
N SER A 229 -13.32 -13.59 25.73
CA SER A 229 -14.39 -13.78 24.74
C SER A 229 -15.72 -13.15 25.16
N LYS A 230 -16.08 -13.24 26.45
CA LYS A 230 -17.24 -12.52 27.02
C LYS A 230 -17.08 -11.00 26.94
N ARG A 231 -15.88 -10.46 27.26
CA ARG A 231 -15.57 -9.02 27.14
C ARG A 231 -15.57 -8.53 25.69
N ARG A 232 -15.13 -9.35 24.74
CA ARG A 232 -15.19 -9.01 23.30
C ARG A 232 -16.61 -9.06 22.73
N SER A 233 -17.48 -9.92 23.28
CA SER A 233 -18.86 -10.10 22.80
C SER A 233 -19.90 -9.17 23.45
N SER A 234 -19.51 -8.32 24.40
CA SER A 234 -20.42 -7.43 25.14
C SER A 234 -20.78 -6.13 24.41
N GLY A 235 -20.13 -5.80 23.29
CA GLY A 235 -20.23 -4.48 22.68
C GLY A 235 -21.59 -4.11 22.05
N ALA A 236 -22.42 -5.07 21.64
CA ALA A 236 -23.76 -4.78 21.09
C ALA A 236 -24.61 -6.06 20.93
N ARG A 237 -24.89 -6.78 22.02
CA ARG A 237 -25.92 -7.82 21.98
C ARG A 237 -27.28 -7.15 22.02
N MET A 238 -27.93 -7.14 20.86
CA MET A 238 -29.34 -6.83 20.72
C MET A 238 -30.15 -7.65 21.73
N THR A 239 -31.07 -6.99 22.44
CA THR A 239 -31.85 -7.60 23.53
C THR A 239 -32.71 -8.75 23.00
N ALA A 240 -33.18 -9.63 23.89
CA ALA A 240 -34.08 -10.72 23.48
C ALA A 240 -35.36 -10.17 22.80
N LYS A 241 -35.84 -9.01 23.27
CA LYS A 241 -37.01 -8.34 22.71
C LYS A 241 -36.72 -7.70 21.35
N GLU A 242 -35.59 -7.02 21.18
CA GLU A 242 -35.16 -6.50 19.88
C GLU A 242 -35.00 -7.62 18.82
N ARG A 243 -34.56 -8.82 19.23
CA ARG A 243 -34.56 -9.99 18.33
C ARG A 243 -35.97 -10.41 17.92
N SER A 244 -36.90 -10.47 18.87
CA SER A 244 -38.30 -10.81 18.55
C SER A 244 -38.94 -9.80 17.59
N ILE A 245 -38.58 -8.52 17.71
CA ILE A 245 -39.01 -7.45 16.79
C ILE A 245 -38.51 -7.74 15.37
N LEU A 246 -37.23 -8.06 15.21
CA LEU A 246 -36.68 -8.40 13.90
C LEU A 246 -37.30 -9.65 13.28
N THR A 247 -37.58 -10.68 14.09
CA THR A 247 -38.29 -11.87 13.62
C THR A 247 -39.70 -11.50 13.16
N GLY A 248 -40.43 -10.67 13.90
CA GLY A 248 -41.75 -10.17 13.49
C GLY A 248 -41.71 -9.40 12.16
N LEU A 249 -40.72 -8.51 11.99
CA LEU A 249 -40.51 -7.75 10.75
C LEU A 249 -40.19 -8.65 9.54
N SER A 250 -39.63 -9.85 9.77
CA SER A 250 -39.35 -10.81 8.70
C SER A 250 -40.59 -11.54 8.17
N ASN A 251 -41.71 -11.54 8.89
CA ASN A 251 -42.93 -12.25 8.49
C ASN A 251 -43.53 -11.64 7.21
N PRO A 252 -44.03 -12.49 6.29
CA PRO A 252 -44.68 -12.01 5.08
C PRO A 252 -46.01 -11.31 5.39
N MET A 253 -46.32 -10.28 4.64
CA MET A 253 -47.60 -9.58 4.65
C MET A 253 -48.03 -9.23 3.22
N SER A 254 -49.35 -9.10 3.05
CA SER A 254 -49.96 -8.60 1.82
C SER A 254 -50.81 -7.39 2.18
N ILE A 255 -50.48 -6.24 1.60
CA ILE A 255 -51.19 -4.98 1.84
C ILE A 255 -51.27 -4.19 0.54
N THR A 256 -52.47 -3.66 0.28
CA THR A 256 -52.74 -2.75 -0.83
C THR A 256 -53.34 -1.48 -0.26
N LEU A 257 -52.70 -0.34 -0.52
CA LEU A 257 -53.16 1.01 -0.19
C LEU A 257 -53.04 1.88 -1.43
N ASP A 258 -54.01 2.76 -1.64
CA ASP A 258 -54.05 3.67 -2.78
C ASP A 258 -54.45 5.07 -2.32
N GLY A 259 -53.46 5.94 -2.08
CA GLY A 259 -53.69 7.31 -1.61
C GLY A 259 -54.17 7.41 -0.16
N GLU A 260 -53.98 6.36 0.65
CA GLU A 260 -54.43 6.33 2.04
C GLU A 260 -53.47 7.13 2.96
N PRO A 261 -53.94 7.75 4.05
CA PRO A 261 -53.08 8.47 4.99
C PRO A 261 -51.97 7.61 5.60
N LEU A 262 -50.78 8.18 5.79
CA LEU A 262 -49.66 7.54 6.50
C LEU A 262 -50.09 6.98 7.87
N LYS A 263 -50.94 7.70 8.60
CA LYS A 263 -51.50 7.24 9.88
C LYS A 263 -52.16 5.86 9.78
N TYR A 264 -53.01 5.67 8.77
CA TYR A 264 -53.71 4.41 8.55
C TYR A 264 -52.75 3.27 8.21
N PHE A 265 -51.71 3.56 7.42
CA PHE A 265 -50.64 2.61 7.16
C PHE A 265 -49.92 2.18 8.45
N LEU A 266 -49.54 3.13 9.30
CA LEU A 266 -48.84 2.85 10.56
C LEU A 266 -49.70 2.01 11.51
N GLU A 267 -50.99 2.31 11.65
CA GLU A 267 -51.93 1.52 12.47
C GLU A 267 -52.08 0.07 11.97
N LYS A 268 -52.08 -0.14 10.65
CA LYS A 268 -52.08 -1.50 10.08
C LYS A 268 -50.78 -2.25 10.37
N MET A 269 -49.64 -1.56 10.26
CA MET A 269 -48.34 -2.15 10.59
C MET A 269 -48.26 -2.51 12.07
N GLU A 270 -48.76 -1.65 12.96
CA GLU A 270 -48.77 -1.88 14.41
C GLU A 270 -49.59 -3.13 14.76
N LYS A 271 -50.79 -3.27 14.18
CA LYS A 271 -51.65 -4.45 14.35
C LYS A 271 -51.01 -5.74 13.83
N GLN A 272 -50.33 -5.67 12.68
CA GLN A 272 -49.69 -6.84 12.09
C GLN A 272 -48.45 -7.28 12.87
N LEU A 273 -47.64 -6.32 13.32
CA LEU A 273 -46.39 -6.59 14.04
C LEU A 273 -46.62 -6.90 15.51
N GLY A 274 -47.75 -6.46 16.09
CA GLY A 274 -48.03 -6.57 17.52
C GLY A 274 -47.07 -5.74 18.38
N LEU A 275 -46.52 -4.66 17.82
CA LEU A 275 -45.45 -3.86 18.41
C LEU A 275 -45.76 -2.37 18.22
N PRO A 276 -45.53 -1.53 19.25
CA PRO A 276 -45.75 -0.10 19.14
C PRO A 276 -44.77 0.54 18.15
N LEU A 277 -45.33 1.33 17.23
CA LEU A 277 -44.58 2.17 16.28
C LEU A 277 -44.57 3.60 16.79
N VAL A 278 -43.39 4.09 17.20
CA VAL A 278 -43.24 5.45 17.73
C VAL A 278 -42.79 6.38 16.63
N VAL A 279 -43.55 7.44 16.39
CA VAL A 279 -43.21 8.44 15.37
C VAL A 279 -42.46 9.59 16.02
N ASP A 280 -41.24 9.86 15.56
CA ASP A 280 -40.51 11.06 15.93
C ASP A 280 -41.09 12.28 15.21
N ARG A 281 -41.74 13.17 15.96
CA ARG A 281 -42.40 14.37 15.42
C ARG A 281 -41.39 15.34 14.81
N GLN A 282 -40.20 15.47 15.39
CA GLN A 282 -39.17 16.35 14.86
C GLN A 282 -38.64 15.83 13.52
N ALA A 283 -38.57 14.51 13.39
CA ALA A 283 -38.20 13.87 12.14
C ALA A 283 -39.24 14.08 11.03
N LEU A 284 -40.53 13.99 11.36
CA LEU A 284 -41.61 14.30 10.42
C LEU A 284 -41.55 15.76 9.94
N ASP A 285 -41.37 16.71 10.85
CA ASP A 285 -41.25 18.13 10.53
C ASP A 285 -40.05 18.40 9.61
N THR A 286 -38.91 17.76 9.89
CA THR A 286 -37.69 17.88 9.09
C THR A 286 -37.85 17.31 7.69
N ALA A 287 -38.58 16.20 7.55
CA ALA A 287 -38.90 15.60 6.25
C ALA A 287 -40.04 16.33 5.51
N ALA A 288 -40.66 17.34 6.12
CA ALA A 288 -41.87 18.00 5.63
C ALA A 288 -43.04 17.03 5.33
N VAL A 289 -43.14 15.96 6.13
CA VAL A 289 -44.17 14.90 6.01
C VAL A 289 -45.15 15.04 7.18
N ASN A 290 -46.44 14.85 6.91
CA ASN A 290 -47.47 14.81 7.94
C ASN A 290 -48.13 13.42 8.00
N LEU A 291 -48.89 13.17 9.08
CA LEU A 291 -49.61 11.90 9.25
C LEU A 291 -50.72 11.66 8.21
N GLU A 292 -51.12 12.72 7.49
CA GLU A 292 -52.13 12.69 6.42
C GLU A 292 -51.52 12.52 5.03
N SER A 293 -50.18 12.36 4.94
CA SER A 293 -49.49 12.25 3.67
C SER A 293 -49.94 10.97 2.97
N PRO A 294 -50.31 11.04 1.67
CA PRO A 294 -50.86 9.90 0.97
C PRO A 294 -49.78 8.85 0.72
N VAL A 295 -50.11 7.59 1.00
CA VAL A 295 -49.26 6.43 0.79
C VAL A 295 -49.92 5.48 -0.20
N THR A 296 -49.18 5.11 -1.24
CA THR A 296 -49.60 4.12 -2.22
C THR A 296 -48.62 2.96 -2.24
N ILE A 297 -49.11 1.76 -1.94
CA ILE A 297 -48.29 0.53 -1.99
C ILE A 297 -49.15 -0.65 -2.39
N ARG A 298 -48.61 -1.51 -3.26
CA ARG A 298 -49.17 -2.82 -3.60
C ARG A 298 -48.11 -3.88 -3.31
N ALA A 299 -48.25 -4.52 -2.16
CA ALA A 299 -47.33 -5.56 -1.71
C ALA A 299 -48.09 -6.88 -1.56
N SER A 300 -47.60 -7.91 -2.24
CA SER A 300 -48.14 -9.27 -2.18
C SER A 300 -47.03 -10.21 -1.73
N ASN A 301 -47.20 -10.84 -0.55
CA ASN A 301 -46.21 -11.76 0.03
C ASN A 301 -44.81 -11.11 0.24
N TRP A 302 -44.76 -9.83 0.60
CA TRP A 302 -43.52 -9.13 0.94
C TRP A 302 -43.27 -9.22 2.44
N SER A 303 -42.00 -9.22 2.89
CA SER A 303 -41.73 -9.12 4.33
C SER A 303 -42.25 -7.79 4.88
N SER A 304 -42.79 -7.80 6.10
CA SER A 304 -43.29 -6.59 6.78
C SER A 304 -42.23 -5.48 6.85
N ARG A 305 -40.96 -5.88 7.00
CA ARG A 305 -39.77 -5.04 6.86
C ARG A 305 -39.68 -4.33 5.51
N SER A 306 -39.80 -5.08 4.42
CA SER A 306 -39.70 -4.54 3.05
C SER A 306 -40.81 -3.54 2.76
N VAL A 307 -42.03 -3.83 3.23
CA VAL A 307 -43.18 -2.94 3.11
C VAL A 307 -42.95 -1.64 3.89
N LEU A 308 -42.58 -1.74 5.17
CA LEU A 308 -42.29 -0.59 6.03
C LEU A 308 -41.17 0.27 5.45
N LYS A 309 -40.05 -0.35 5.06
CA LYS A 309 -38.91 0.34 4.48
C LYS A 309 -39.26 1.05 3.17
N LYS A 310 -40.08 0.42 2.30
CA LYS A 310 -40.49 1.02 1.02
C LYS A 310 -41.34 2.27 1.22
N VAL A 311 -42.38 2.18 2.05
CA VAL A 311 -43.29 3.32 2.30
C VAL A 311 -42.54 4.48 2.95
N LEU A 312 -41.72 4.20 3.96
CA LEU A 312 -40.96 5.26 4.62
C LEU A 312 -39.93 5.88 3.68
N ALA A 313 -39.25 5.09 2.84
CA ALA A 313 -38.29 5.61 1.87
C ALA A 313 -38.92 6.56 0.84
N ASP A 314 -40.15 6.29 0.39
CA ASP A 314 -40.88 7.18 -0.54
C ASP A 314 -41.18 8.56 0.07
N LEU A 315 -41.25 8.62 1.40
CA LEU A 315 -41.49 9.84 2.18
C LEU A 315 -40.18 10.45 2.72
N GLY A 316 -38.99 9.94 2.34
CA GLY A 316 -37.71 10.41 2.89
C GLY A 316 -37.47 10.03 4.36
N LEU A 317 -38.26 9.12 4.90
CA LEU A 317 -38.18 8.61 6.27
C LEU A 317 -37.45 7.25 6.31
N SER A 318 -37.11 6.83 7.52
CA SER A 318 -36.56 5.51 7.84
C SER A 318 -37.07 5.06 9.21
N TYR A 319 -36.70 3.85 9.62
CA TYR A 319 -36.95 3.39 10.99
C TYR A 319 -35.67 2.88 11.63
N ILE A 320 -35.61 2.99 12.95
CA ILE A 320 -34.58 2.41 13.80
C ILE A 320 -35.23 1.54 14.86
N ILE A 321 -34.53 0.47 15.26
CA ILE A 321 -34.92 -0.35 16.39
C ILE A 321 -34.01 0.04 17.55
N LYS A 322 -34.59 0.64 18.57
CA LYS A 322 -33.87 1.15 19.73
C LYS A 322 -34.77 1.00 20.95
N SER A 323 -34.21 0.70 22.12
CA SER A 323 -34.97 0.63 23.37
C SER A 323 -36.18 -0.31 23.31
N GLU A 324 -36.07 -1.40 22.53
CA GLU A 324 -37.16 -2.38 22.35
C GLU A 324 -38.43 -1.86 21.66
N GLU A 325 -38.34 -0.77 20.89
CA GLU A 325 -39.41 -0.20 20.07
C GLU A 325 -38.95 0.08 18.63
N VAL A 326 -39.91 0.23 17.72
CA VAL A 326 -39.65 0.65 16.33
C VAL A 326 -39.93 2.14 16.23
N GLN A 327 -38.88 2.93 16.15
CA GLN A 327 -38.96 4.39 16.03
C GLN A 327 -38.83 4.81 14.57
N ILE A 328 -39.80 5.57 14.06
CA ILE A 328 -39.77 6.17 12.72
C ILE A 328 -39.08 7.53 12.82
N THR A 329 -38.07 7.75 11.98
CA THR A 329 -37.23 8.95 11.99
C THR A 329 -36.75 9.30 10.57
N THR A 330 -35.90 10.31 10.40
CA THR A 330 -35.34 10.67 9.09
C THR A 330 -34.20 9.73 8.70
N GLN A 331 -33.86 9.70 7.42
CA GLN A 331 -32.70 8.93 6.95
C GLN A 331 -31.39 9.39 7.58
N ASP A 332 -31.22 10.69 7.84
CA ASP A 332 -30.02 11.24 8.46
C ASP A 332 -29.89 10.83 9.93
N ALA A 333 -30.97 10.92 10.72
CA ALA A 333 -30.98 10.47 12.10
C ALA A 333 -30.78 8.95 12.23
N ALA A 334 -31.31 8.17 11.28
CA ALA A 334 -31.05 6.73 11.20
C ALA A 334 -29.56 6.43 10.95
N ARG A 335 -28.86 7.26 10.16
CA ARG A 335 -27.43 7.15 9.89
C ARG A 335 -26.57 7.33 11.13
N GLU A 336 -26.94 8.28 11.98
CA GLU A 336 -26.22 8.57 13.23
C GLU A 336 -26.34 7.42 14.24
N THR A 337 -27.42 6.64 14.16
CA THR A 337 -27.69 5.50 15.05
C THR A 337 -27.02 4.21 14.57
N MET A 338 -26.38 4.20 13.39
CA MET A 338 -25.65 3.03 12.90
C MET A 338 -24.46 2.69 13.80
N VAL A 339 -24.28 1.40 14.08
CA VAL A 339 -23.14 0.91 14.85
C VAL A 339 -22.05 0.40 13.92
N THR A 340 -20.81 0.43 14.38
CA THR A 340 -19.69 -0.17 13.64
C THR A 340 -19.25 -1.45 14.33
N ARG A 341 -19.15 -2.56 13.59
CA ARG A 341 -18.69 -3.86 14.10
C ARG A 341 -17.60 -4.44 13.21
N SER A 342 -16.68 -5.17 13.84
CA SER A 342 -15.62 -5.90 13.17
C SER A 342 -15.98 -7.38 13.07
N TYR A 343 -15.88 -7.95 11.86
CA TYR A 343 -16.12 -9.37 11.58
C TYR A 343 -14.84 -9.99 11.03
N TYR A 344 -14.23 -10.90 11.78
CA TYR A 344 -13.06 -11.63 11.31
C TYR A 344 -13.43 -12.56 10.15
N ILE A 345 -12.67 -12.51 9.06
CA ILE A 345 -12.87 -13.33 7.85
C ILE A 345 -11.57 -13.97 7.37
N GLY A 346 -10.52 -14.00 8.21
CA GLY A 346 -9.19 -14.44 7.80
C GLY A 346 -9.12 -15.92 7.42
N ASP A 347 -10.05 -16.73 7.91
CA ASP A 347 -10.26 -18.13 7.55
C ASP A 347 -10.92 -18.31 6.17
N LEU A 348 -11.75 -17.35 5.74
CA LEU A 348 -12.40 -17.34 4.42
C LEU A 348 -11.47 -16.86 3.30
N LEU A 349 -10.35 -16.23 3.66
CA LEU A 349 -9.38 -15.71 2.72
C LEU A 349 -8.32 -16.76 2.40
N PRO A 350 -7.89 -16.87 1.12
CA PRO A 350 -6.84 -17.81 0.76
C PRO A 350 -5.58 -17.52 1.56
N ASN A 351 -5.03 -18.56 2.18
CA ASN A 351 -3.82 -18.44 2.99
C ASN A 351 -2.66 -17.97 2.12
N PHE A 352 -2.20 -16.74 2.38
CA PHE A 352 -1.04 -16.14 1.71
C PHE A 352 0.24 -16.99 1.90
N GLY A 353 0.30 -17.79 2.98
CA GLY A 353 1.41 -18.69 3.30
C GLY A 353 1.64 -19.81 2.30
N THR A 354 0.60 -20.35 1.66
CA THR A 354 0.75 -21.47 0.72
C THR A 354 1.37 -21.02 -0.61
N SER A 355 1.20 -19.75 -0.98
CA SER A 355 1.88 -19.13 -2.14
C SER A 355 3.36 -18.85 -1.84
N LEU A 356 3.71 -18.52 -0.59
CA LEU A 356 5.09 -18.28 -0.16
C LEU A 356 5.97 -19.54 -0.18
N ALA A 357 5.40 -20.74 -0.13
CA ALA A 357 6.15 -22.00 -0.29
C ALA A 357 6.86 -22.10 -1.66
N GLY A 358 6.28 -21.52 -2.73
CA GLY A 358 6.95 -21.39 -4.03
C GLY A 358 8.00 -20.27 -4.06
N LEU A 359 7.80 -19.19 -3.29
CA LEU A 359 8.68 -18.02 -3.27
C LEU A 359 10.03 -18.31 -2.57
N ASN A 360 10.06 -19.25 -1.62
CA ASN A 360 11.28 -19.72 -0.96
C ASN A 360 12.05 -20.79 -1.76
N ASN A 361 11.52 -21.26 -2.88
CA ASN A 361 12.22 -22.25 -3.71
C ASN A 361 13.40 -21.59 -4.45
N ALA A 362 14.63 -22.02 -4.17
CA ALA A 362 15.86 -21.48 -4.77
C ALA A 362 15.98 -21.77 -6.28
N TYR A 363 15.20 -22.71 -6.82
CA TYR A 363 15.25 -23.14 -8.22
C TYR A 363 14.26 -22.39 -9.15
N ILE A 364 13.40 -21.53 -8.60
CA ILE A 364 12.46 -20.74 -9.39
C ILE A 364 13.11 -19.40 -9.71
N ASP A 365 13.12 -19.02 -10.99
CA ASP A 365 13.71 -17.77 -11.44
C ASP A 365 12.93 -16.55 -10.89
N PRO A 366 13.57 -15.37 -10.76
CA PRO A 366 12.94 -14.18 -10.19
C PRO A 366 11.68 -13.69 -10.93
N TYR A 367 11.56 -13.94 -12.24
CA TYR A 367 10.40 -13.52 -13.03
C TYR A 367 9.19 -14.41 -12.74
N THR A 368 9.39 -15.72 -12.66
CA THR A 368 8.34 -16.66 -12.28
C THR A 368 7.87 -16.42 -10.84
N LYS A 369 8.77 -16.13 -9.90
CA LYS A 369 8.39 -15.73 -8.52
C LYS A 369 7.52 -14.49 -8.49
N TRP A 370 7.84 -13.48 -9.29
CA TRP A 370 7.06 -12.25 -9.37
C TRP A 370 5.65 -12.50 -9.92
N ASN A 371 5.54 -13.31 -10.97
CA ASN A 371 4.24 -13.70 -11.53
C ASN A 371 3.38 -14.50 -10.54
N MET A 372 3.98 -15.37 -9.73
CA MET A 372 3.28 -16.13 -8.67
C MET A 372 2.82 -15.24 -7.51
N ALA A 373 3.64 -14.27 -7.09
CA ALA A 373 3.25 -13.31 -6.07
C ALA A 373 2.07 -12.44 -6.55
N ASN A 374 2.12 -11.99 -7.80
CA ASN A 374 1.05 -11.22 -8.41
C ASN A 374 -0.24 -12.04 -8.55
N SER A 375 -0.16 -13.31 -8.98
CA SER A 375 -1.34 -14.15 -9.13
C SER A 375 -2.00 -14.47 -7.78
N ALA A 376 -1.20 -14.70 -6.73
CA ALA A 376 -1.73 -14.91 -5.38
C ALA A 376 -2.37 -13.64 -4.80
N GLN A 377 -1.77 -12.47 -5.04
CA GLN A 377 -2.36 -11.19 -4.65
C GLN A 377 -3.67 -10.92 -5.39
N MET A 378 -3.74 -11.24 -6.69
CA MET A 378 -4.96 -11.12 -7.49
C MET A 378 -6.05 -12.03 -6.96
N GLN A 379 -5.76 -13.32 -6.71
CA GLN A 379 -6.71 -14.26 -6.13
C GLN A 379 -7.26 -13.76 -4.78
N TYR A 380 -6.39 -13.31 -3.89
CA TYR A 380 -6.78 -12.73 -2.62
C TYR A 380 -7.77 -11.56 -2.79
N SER A 381 -7.45 -10.61 -3.68
CA SER A 381 -8.31 -9.45 -3.94
C SER A 381 -9.66 -9.83 -4.54
N GLN A 382 -9.69 -10.84 -5.41
CA GLN A 382 -10.92 -11.35 -6.03
C GLN A 382 -11.80 -12.07 -5.00
N THR A 383 -11.22 -12.91 -4.15
CA THR A 383 -11.97 -13.58 -3.09
C THR A 383 -12.55 -12.58 -2.11
N LEU A 384 -11.76 -11.58 -1.69
CA LEU A 384 -12.23 -10.51 -0.81
C LEU A 384 -13.39 -9.73 -1.45
N ALA A 385 -13.25 -9.31 -2.71
CA ALA A 385 -14.30 -8.61 -3.44
C ALA A 385 -15.58 -9.48 -3.54
N GLY A 386 -15.43 -10.77 -3.89
CA GLY A 386 -16.54 -11.70 -3.96
C GLY A 386 -17.28 -11.89 -2.63
N ILE A 387 -16.55 -11.94 -1.49
CA ILE A 387 -17.16 -11.98 -0.16
C ILE A 387 -17.97 -10.71 0.11
N ILE A 388 -17.39 -9.53 -0.15
CA ILE A 388 -18.07 -8.25 0.04
C ILE A 388 -19.31 -8.16 -0.85
N ASP A 389 -19.21 -8.55 -2.12
CA ASP A 389 -20.32 -8.51 -3.07
C ASP A 389 -21.41 -9.52 -2.71
N SER A 390 -21.06 -10.70 -2.21
CA SER A 390 -22.00 -11.68 -1.69
C SER A 390 -22.76 -11.13 -0.47
N ILE A 391 -22.05 -10.49 0.47
CA ILE A 391 -22.69 -9.82 1.61
C ILE A 391 -23.66 -8.74 1.12
N LYS A 392 -23.20 -7.84 0.23
CA LYS A 392 -24.03 -6.74 -0.28
C LYS A 392 -25.25 -7.23 -1.05
N SER A 393 -25.15 -8.31 -1.80
CA SER A 393 -26.24 -8.83 -2.64
C SER A 393 -27.24 -9.70 -1.86
N GLN A 394 -26.82 -10.37 -0.79
CA GLN A 394 -27.70 -11.25 -0.01
C GLN A 394 -28.28 -10.57 1.22
N VAL A 395 -27.55 -9.63 1.82
CA VAL A 395 -27.94 -8.98 3.08
C VAL A 395 -28.39 -7.55 2.80
N ASP A 396 -29.70 -7.33 2.71
CA ASP A 396 -30.33 -6.01 2.46
C ASP A 396 -29.64 -5.16 1.37
N PRO A 397 -29.80 -5.51 0.08
CA PRO A 397 -29.05 -4.90 -1.03
C PRO A 397 -29.19 -3.38 -1.17
N ASN A 398 -30.33 -2.84 -0.76
CA ASN A 398 -30.60 -1.41 -0.83
C ASN A 398 -30.04 -0.64 0.38
N SER A 399 -29.41 -1.31 1.35
CA SER A 399 -28.83 -0.67 2.53
C SER A 399 -27.39 -0.23 2.34
N TRP A 400 -26.68 -0.74 1.33
CA TRP A 400 -25.25 -0.50 1.11
C TRP A 400 -24.99 0.62 0.11
N ALA A 401 -23.91 1.36 0.30
CA ALA A 401 -23.46 2.35 -0.68
C ALA A 401 -23.20 1.71 -2.06
N PRO A 402 -23.63 2.35 -3.17
CA PRO A 402 -24.13 3.73 -3.26
C PRO A 402 -25.64 3.92 -3.03
N ASN A 403 -26.44 2.85 -3.06
CA ASN A 403 -27.91 2.96 -2.99
C ASN A 403 -28.43 3.25 -1.57
N GLY A 404 -27.67 2.82 -0.56
CA GLY A 404 -27.93 3.09 0.84
C GLY A 404 -26.72 3.71 1.53
N GLN A 405 -26.81 3.83 2.86
CA GLN A 405 -25.84 4.56 3.65
C GLN A 405 -24.83 3.66 4.39
N GLY A 406 -24.97 2.34 4.26
CA GLY A 406 -24.11 1.33 4.86
C GLY A 406 -22.72 1.29 4.25
N GLY A 407 -21.72 1.12 5.12
CA GLY A 407 -20.31 0.98 4.75
C GLY A 407 -19.76 -0.39 5.13
N ILE A 408 -18.93 -0.95 4.24
CA ILE A 408 -18.15 -2.16 4.49
C ILE A 408 -16.74 -1.92 3.97
N VAL A 409 -15.74 -2.11 4.83
CA VAL A 409 -14.32 -1.91 4.52
C VAL A 409 -13.54 -3.09 5.10
N PHE A 410 -12.53 -3.55 4.37
CA PHE A 410 -11.64 -4.60 4.86
C PHE A 410 -10.39 -4.00 5.50
N GLU A 411 -10.08 -4.45 6.73
CA GLU A 411 -8.88 -4.08 7.45
C GLU A 411 -7.86 -5.24 7.42
N PRO A 412 -6.76 -5.10 6.67
CA PRO A 412 -5.84 -6.20 6.38
C PRO A 412 -5.05 -6.69 7.60
N LEU A 413 -4.73 -5.82 8.56
CA LEU A 413 -3.94 -6.20 9.74
C LEU A 413 -4.71 -7.14 10.68
N SER A 414 -6.00 -6.89 10.83
CA SER A 414 -6.90 -7.71 11.65
C SER A 414 -7.63 -8.80 10.86
N MET A 415 -7.40 -8.88 9.55
CA MET A 415 -8.13 -9.78 8.63
C MET A 415 -9.65 -9.72 8.83
N SER A 416 -10.18 -8.52 9.02
CA SER A 416 -11.56 -8.31 9.44
C SER A 416 -12.29 -7.31 8.55
N LEU A 417 -13.59 -7.53 8.34
CA LEU A 417 -14.50 -6.57 7.74
C LEU A 417 -15.02 -5.62 8.82
N ILE A 418 -14.69 -4.34 8.68
CA ILE A 418 -15.27 -3.24 9.43
C ILE A 418 -16.58 -2.86 8.73
N VAL A 419 -17.71 -3.16 9.37
CA VAL A 419 -19.05 -2.90 8.84
C VAL A 419 -19.70 -1.80 9.69
N LYS A 420 -20.12 -0.72 9.05
CA LYS A 420 -20.95 0.32 9.66
C LYS A 420 -22.37 0.23 9.10
N GLN A 421 -23.31 -0.21 9.92
CA GLN A 421 -24.70 -0.39 9.50
C GLN A 421 -25.68 -0.39 10.70
N THR A 422 -26.98 -0.43 10.41
CA THR A 422 -28.03 -0.60 11.42
C THR A 422 -27.90 -1.92 12.20
N ALA A 423 -28.43 -1.95 13.42
CA ALA A 423 -28.44 -3.13 14.26
C ALA A 423 -29.12 -4.34 13.58
N GLU A 424 -30.12 -4.09 12.73
CA GLU A 424 -30.82 -5.10 11.94
C GLU A 424 -29.89 -5.82 10.96
N VAL A 425 -29.11 -5.09 10.17
CA VAL A 425 -28.17 -5.73 9.23
C VAL A 425 -27.08 -6.46 9.98
N HIS A 426 -26.59 -5.91 11.09
CA HIS A 426 -25.64 -6.64 11.94
C HIS A 426 -26.21 -7.94 12.51
N PHE A 427 -27.52 -8.01 12.77
CA PHE A 427 -28.19 -9.24 13.16
C PHE A 427 -28.24 -10.24 12.00
N MET A 428 -28.60 -9.79 10.79
CA MET A 428 -28.59 -10.66 9.60
C MET A 428 -27.18 -11.19 9.32
N LEU A 429 -26.15 -10.34 9.37
CA LEU A 429 -24.74 -10.73 9.23
C LEU A 429 -24.30 -11.75 10.27
N GLY A 430 -24.78 -11.63 11.51
CA GLY A 430 -24.47 -12.57 12.59
C GLY A 430 -25.01 -13.98 12.33
N SER A 431 -26.01 -14.13 11.45
CA SER A 431 -26.52 -15.43 11.00
C SER A 431 -25.80 -15.99 9.77
N THR A 432 -25.25 -15.14 8.90
CA THR A 432 -24.60 -15.55 7.65
C THR A 432 -23.09 -15.76 7.78
N LEU A 433 -22.43 -15.09 8.73
CA LEU A 433 -20.97 -15.16 8.95
C LEU A 433 -20.58 -16.07 10.14
N ARG A 434 -21.42 -17.05 10.47
CA ARG A 434 -21.22 -17.95 11.61
C ARG A 434 -20.88 -19.37 11.21
#